data_AF-A0A4R3I2H8-F1
#
_entry.id   AF-A0A4R3I2H8-F1
#
_cell.length_a   1.000
_cell.length_b   1.000
_cell.length_c   1.000
_cell.angle_alpha   90.00
_cell.angle_beta   90.00
_cell.angle_gamma   90.00
#
_symmetry.space_group_name_H-M   'P 1'
#
loop_
_entity.id
_entity.type
_entity.pdbx_description
1 polymer ?
#
loop_
_entity_poly.entity_id
_entity_poly.type
_entity_poly.pdbx_seq_one_letter_code
_entity_poly.pdbx_strand_id
1 'polypeptide(L)'
;MTTLAARTIAPALVVLLAAAGLVLTPASSALTIEGLHPLVPLTLHKAAASVKDQRLEVKYPDGRLGIHPWPDYLPRHLRDQLIQAERQLWPSGPSERVAFTRHGETDPWLILGSQSRTTTPILGEWQLVFDEGKWFISDGTKRMPLAEKGRAKQPACIVHAGKRWQIHLLPESSDSTSRSSLSEFEPRASWLALRQ
;
A
#
# COMPACT_ATOMS: atom_id res chain seq x y z
N MET A 1 -52.80 62.37 -30.07
CA MET A 1 -51.80 61.97 -31.06
C MET A 1 -50.49 61.73 -30.31
N THR A 2 -49.77 60.68 -30.72
CA THR A 2 -48.37 60.35 -30.38
C THR A 2 -48.07 59.61 -29.05
N THR A 3 -48.17 58.28 -29.13
CA THR A 3 -47.16 57.25 -28.81
C THR A 3 -46.19 57.45 -27.62
N LEU A 4 -46.14 56.48 -26.69
CA LEU A 4 -44.91 55.74 -26.37
C LEU A 4 -45.20 54.47 -25.54
N ALA A 5 -44.83 53.32 -26.09
CA ALA A 5 -44.95 52.01 -25.46
C ALA A 5 -43.76 51.73 -24.54
N ALA A 6 -44.01 51.36 -23.29
CA ALA A 6 -42.98 50.88 -22.38
C ALA A 6 -42.91 49.35 -22.46
N ARG A 7 -41.88 48.84 -23.14
CA ARG A 7 -41.49 47.42 -23.11
C ARG A 7 -40.72 47.15 -21.82
N THR A 8 -41.34 46.45 -20.88
CA THR A 8 -40.66 45.91 -19.69
C THR A 8 -39.87 44.67 -20.10
N ILE A 9 -38.54 44.77 -20.05
CA ILE A 9 -37.62 43.65 -20.29
C ILE A 9 -37.47 42.88 -18.98
N ALA A 10 -37.98 41.65 -18.94
CA ALA A 10 -37.76 40.73 -17.82
C ALA A 10 -36.33 40.18 -17.88
N PRO A 11 -35.49 40.33 -16.84
CA PRO A 11 -34.24 39.60 -16.77
C PRO A 11 -34.53 38.14 -16.38
N ALA A 12 -34.21 37.23 -17.30
CA ALA A 12 -34.21 35.79 -17.06
C ALA A 12 -33.17 35.46 -15.97
N LEU A 13 -33.66 34.99 -14.82
CA LEU A 13 -32.84 34.47 -13.74
C LEU A 13 -32.29 33.09 -14.15
N VAL A 14 -31.09 33.06 -14.71
CA VAL A 14 -30.36 31.81 -14.94
C VAL A 14 -29.77 31.36 -13.60
N VAL A 15 -30.45 30.42 -12.95
CA VAL A 15 -29.94 29.73 -11.76
C VAL A 15 -28.88 28.73 -12.23
N LEU A 16 -27.61 29.10 -12.08
CA LEU A 16 -26.47 28.20 -12.28
C LEU A 16 -26.40 27.27 -11.05
N LEU A 17 -27.03 26.09 -11.13
CA LEU A 17 -26.79 25.02 -10.17
C LEU A 17 -25.36 24.50 -10.37
N ALA A 18 -24.42 25.02 -9.59
CA ALA A 18 -23.12 24.39 -9.40
C ALA A 18 -23.33 23.08 -8.63
N ALA A 19 -23.55 21.99 -9.36
CA ALA A 19 -23.38 20.65 -8.84
C ALA A 19 -21.89 20.49 -8.53
N ALA A 20 -21.50 20.85 -7.30
CA ALA A 20 -20.22 20.47 -6.73
C ALA A 20 -20.22 18.94 -6.63
N GLY A 21 -19.71 18.29 -7.69
CA GLY A 21 -19.37 16.90 -7.68
C GLY A 21 -18.32 16.69 -6.60
N LEU A 22 -18.78 16.24 -5.42
CA LEU A 22 -17.93 15.61 -4.43
C LEU A 22 -17.31 14.39 -5.10
N VAL A 23 -16.12 14.58 -5.67
CA VAL A 23 -15.23 13.47 -6.01
C VAL A 23 -14.82 12.88 -4.67
N LEU A 24 -15.57 11.86 -4.24
CA LEU A 24 -15.18 10.98 -3.15
C LEU A 24 -13.89 10.28 -3.58
N THR A 25 -12.75 10.91 -3.33
CA THR A 25 -11.46 10.23 -3.39
C THR A 25 -11.51 9.13 -2.34
N PRO A 26 -11.37 7.84 -2.70
CA PRO A 26 -11.37 6.78 -1.71
C PRO A 26 -10.26 7.07 -0.70
N ALA A 27 -10.62 7.06 0.59
CA ALA A 27 -9.65 7.15 1.66
C ALA A 27 -8.63 6.02 1.46
N SER A 28 -7.35 6.39 1.26
CA SER A 28 -6.29 5.42 1.05
C SER A 28 -6.15 4.59 2.32
N SER A 29 -6.62 3.35 2.27
CA SER A 29 -6.55 2.42 3.41
C SER A 29 -5.16 1.81 3.50
N ALA A 30 -4.69 1.50 4.71
CA ALA A 30 -3.42 0.80 4.92
C ALA A 30 -3.43 -0.56 4.21
N LEU A 31 -2.29 -0.97 3.65
CA LEU A 31 -2.12 -2.32 3.12
C LEU A 31 -2.45 -3.33 4.23
N THR A 32 -3.36 -4.25 3.91
CA THR A 32 -3.80 -5.35 4.74
C THR A 32 -3.59 -6.66 3.98
N ILE A 33 -3.09 -7.68 4.68
CA ILE A 33 -2.94 -9.04 4.16
C ILE A 33 -3.83 -9.98 4.99
N GLU A 34 -4.74 -10.68 4.33
CA GLU A 34 -5.75 -11.53 4.94
C GLU A 34 -5.60 -13.00 4.55
N GLY A 35 -6.12 -13.89 5.40
CA GLY A 35 -6.12 -15.33 5.13
C GLY A 35 -4.81 -16.04 5.43
N LEU A 36 -3.98 -15.44 6.30
CA LEU A 36 -2.77 -16.06 6.83
C LEU A 36 -2.98 -16.61 8.23
N HIS A 37 -2.55 -17.85 8.44
CA HIS A 37 -2.52 -18.49 9.74
C HIS A 37 -1.27 -18.00 10.52
N PRO A 38 -1.39 -17.67 11.82
CA PRO A 38 -0.28 -17.10 12.58
C PRO A 38 0.89 -18.06 12.87
N LEU A 39 0.65 -19.37 12.75
CA LEU A 39 1.65 -20.40 13.09
C LEU A 39 2.21 -21.15 11.88
N VAL A 40 1.61 -20.99 10.71
CA VAL A 40 1.93 -21.79 9.52
C VAL A 40 2.16 -20.86 8.34
N PRO A 41 3.42 -20.69 7.89
CA PRO A 41 3.72 -19.99 6.66
C PRO A 41 2.96 -20.63 5.48
N LEU A 42 2.39 -19.80 4.63
CA LEU A 42 1.68 -20.19 3.42
C LEU A 42 2.68 -20.25 2.26
N THR A 43 2.78 -21.39 1.59
CA THR A 43 3.53 -21.53 0.33
C THR A 43 2.61 -22.09 -0.74
N LEU A 44 2.41 -21.33 -1.82
CA LEU A 44 1.56 -21.69 -2.94
C LEU A 44 2.39 -21.80 -4.22
N HIS A 45 2.37 -22.96 -4.85
CA HIS A 45 3.04 -23.20 -6.13
C HIS A 45 2.06 -23.01 -7.28
N LYS A 46 2.54 -22.42 -8.39
CA LYS A 46 1.74 -22.17 -9.60
C LYS A 46 0.43 -21.43 -9.30
N ALA A 47 0.47 -20.53 -8.33
CA ALA A 47 -0.68 -19.73 -7.96
C ALA A 47 -0.90 -18.64 -9.01
N ALA A 48 -2.11 -18.57 -9.55
CA ALA A 48 -2.58 -17.43 -10.32
C ALA A 48 -3.32 -16.47 -9.39
N ALA A 49 -3.19 -15.18 -9.65
CA ALA A 49 -3.88 -14.15 -8.89
C ALA A 49 -4.54 -13.12 -9.81
N SER A 50 -5.68 -12.62 -9.38
CA SER A 50 -6.41 -11.57 -10.08
C SER A 50 -6.74 -10.43 -9.15
N VAL A 51 -6.63 -9.21 -9.65
CA VAL A 51 -7.03 -8.01 -8.93
C VAL A 51 -8.45 -7.64 -9.31
N LYS A 52 -9.33 -7.54 -8.31
CA LYS A 52 -10.69 -7.00 -8.44
C LYS A 52 -10.91 -5.98 -7.34
N ASP A 53 -11.46 -4.82 -7.66
CA ASP A 53 -11.78 -3.76 -6.67
C ASP A 53 -10.59 -3.38 -5.77
N GLN A 54 -9.41 -3.18 -6.37
CA GLN A 54 -8.12 -2.95 -5.68
C GLN A 54 -7.75 -4.05 -4.66
N ARG A 55 -8.24 -5.27 -4.84
CA ARG A 55 -7.89 -6.41 -3.99
C ARG A 55 -7.31 -7.51 -4.85
N LEU A 56 -6.08 -7.92 -4.55
CA LEU A 56 -5.52 -9.13 -5.10
C LEU A 56 -6.10 -10.32 -4.34
N GLU A 57 -6.66 -11.28 -5.06
CA GLU A 57 -7.12 -12.54 -4.48
C GLU A 57 -6.39 -13.74 -5.08
N VAL A 58 -5.98 -14.65 -4.21
CA VAL A 58 -5.43 -15.96 -4.55
C VAL A 58 -6.24 -17.03 -3.83
N LYS A 59 -6.82 -17.97 -4.58
CA LYS A 59 -7.55 -19.10 -4.01
C LYS A 59 -6.61 -20.30 -3.89
N TYR A 60 -6.73 -21.04 -2.80
CA TYR A 60 -6.01 -22.30 -2.56
C TYR A 60 -6.93 -23.29 -1.82
N PRO A 61 -6.62 -24.60 -1.77
CA PRO A 61 -7.54 -25.61 -1.25
C PRO A 61 -8.14 -25.30 0.13
N ASP A 62 -7.32 -24.75 1.03
CA ASP A 62 -7.70 -24.50 2.43
C ASP A 62 -8.16 -23.06 2.70
N GLY A 63 -8.31 -22.21 1.67
CA GLY A 63 -8.74 -20.84 1.88
C GLY A 63 -8.43 -19.86 0.75
N ARG A 64 -8.28 -18.60 1.14
CA ARG A 64 -7.99 -17.49 0.23
C ARG A 64 -6.97 -16.55 0.86
N LEU A 65 -6.01 -16.09 0.07
CA LEU A 65 -5.11 -15.00 0.42
C LEU A 65 -5.65 -13.72 -0.23
N GLY A 66 -5.85 -12.68 0.58
CA GLY A 66 -6.31 -11.37 0.12
C GLY A 66 -5.28 -10.30 0.42
N ILE A 67 -5.05 -9.37 -0.51
CA ILE A 67 -4.17 -8.22 -0.31
C ILE A 67 -4.89 -6.95 -0.79
N HIS A 68 -5.05 -5.96 0.09
CA HIS A 68 -5.78 -4.73 -0.21
C HIS A 68 -5.25 -3.53 0.58
N PRO A 69 -5.13 -2.32 -0.02
CA PRO A 69 -5.28 -2.06 -1.45
C PRO A 69 -4.09 -2.61 -2.25
N TRP A 70 -4.38 -3.21 -3.40
CA TRP A 70 -3.38 -3.59 -4.38
C TRP A 70 -2.85 -2.34 -5.09
N PRO A 71 -1.54 -2.04 -5.05
CA PRO A 71 -1.00 -0.84 -5.67
C PRO A 71 -1.31 -0.76 -7.17
N ASP A 72 -1.88 0.37 -7.62
CA ASP A 72 -2.38 0.53 -9.00
C ASP A 72 -1.32 0.39 -10.11
N TYR A 73 -0.04 0.59 -9.76
CA TYR A 73 1.08 0.47 -10.69
C TYR A 73 1.61 -0.97 -10.82
N LEU A 74 1.10 -1.90 -10.02
CA LEU A 74 1.43 -3.32 -10.15
C LEU A 74 0.48 -4.01 -11.13
N PRO A 75 0.92 -5.13 -11.76
CA PRO A 75 0.08 -5.88 -12.67
C PRO A 75 -1.24 -6.33 -12.02
N ARG A 76 -2.34 -6.24 -12.78
CA ARG A 76 -3.67 -6.69 -12.33
C ARG A 76 -3.89 -8.20 -12.46
N HIS A 77 -3.10 -8.85 -13.31
CA HIS A 77 -3.16 -10.28 -13.54
C HIS A 77 -1.78 -10.89 -13.34
N LEU A 78 -1.72 -11.81 -12.40
CA LEU A 78 -0.52 -12.56 -12.06
C LEU A 78 -0.72 -13.99 -12.60
N ARG A 79 0.10 -14.36 -13.59
CA ARG A 79 0.20 -15.76 -14.06
C ARG A 79 0.82 -16.64 -12.98
N ASP A 80 1.02 -17.93 -13.24
CA ASP A 80 1.66 -18.88 -12.34
C ASP A 80 2.89 -18.30 -11.61
N GLN A 81 2.78 -18.19 -10.28
CA GLN A 81 3.84 -17.74 -9.39
C GLN A 81 4.02 -18.72 -8.24
N LEU A 82 5.20 -18.68 -7.65
CA LEU A 82 5.39 -19.10 -6.28
C LEU A 82 5.02 -17.91 -5.38
N ILE A 83 4.09 -18.13 -4.45
CA ILE A 83 3.70 -17.14 -3.43
C ILE A 83 4.09 -17.71 -2.08
N GLN A 84 4.90 -16.95 -1.34
CA GLN A 84 5.27 -17.28 0.03
C GLN A 84 4.78 -16.17 0.94
N ALA A 85 4.05 -16.53 1.99
CA ALA A 85 3.45 -15.56 2.88
C ALA A 85 3.49 -16.03 4.33
N GLU A 86 3.68 -15.09 5.25
CA GLU A 86 3.76 -15.39 6.66
C GLU A 86 3.13 -14.27 7.49
N ARG A 87 2.64 -14.66 8.65
CA ARG A 87 2.12 -13.76 9.68
C ARG A 87 2.90 -14.01 10.95
N GLN A 88 3.45 -12.94 11.52
CA GLN A 88 4.09 -12.96 12.82
C GLN A 88 3.22 -12.21 13.82
N LEU A 89 2.98 -12.81 14.98
CA LEU A 89 2.23 -12.17 16.06
C LEU A 89 3.17 -11.43 17.00
N TRP A 90 2.83 -10.18 17.30
CA TRP A 90 3.54 -9.36 18.28
C TRP A 90 2.56 -8.79 19.30
N PRO A 91 3.04 -8.38 20.50
CA PRO A 91 2.18 -7.75 21.52
C PRO A 91 1.41 -6.54 20.99
N SER A 92 2.01 -5.77 20.08
CA SER A 92 1.41 -4.58 19.46
C SER A 92 0.56 -4.88 18.22
N GLY A 93 0.32 -6.15 17.89
CA GLY A 93 -0.47 -6.58 16.72
C GLY A 93 0.31 -7.43 15.71
N PRO A 94 -0.37 -8.06 14.73
CA PRO A 94 0.29 -8.89 13.73
C PRO A 94 1.15 -8.06 12.76
N SER A 95 2.17 -8.68 12.18
CA SER A 95 2.89 -8.20 11.01
C SER A 95 2.81 -9.28 9.95
N GLU A 96 2.56 -8.91 8.70
CA GLU A 96 2.48 -9.85 7.59
C GLU A 96 3.48 -9.54 6.49
N ARG A 97 3.96 -10.58 5.84
CA ARG A 97 4.87 -10.49 4.70
C ARG A 97 4.40 -11.42 3.59
N VAL A 98 4.43 -10.96 2.35
CA VAL A 98 4.15 -11.77 1.15
C VAL A 98 5.25 -11.54 0.12
N ALA A 99 5.80 -12.60 -0.45
CA ALA A 99 6.75 -12.59 -1.54
C ALA A 99 6.17 -13.31 -2.77
N PHE A 100 6.42 -12.75 -3.95
CA PHE A 100 5.99 -13.28 -5.23
C PHE A 100 7.20 -13.57 -6.11
N THR A 101 7.28 -14.79 -6.63
CA THR A 101 8.35 -15.27 -7.51
C THR A 101 7.73 -15.79 -8.80
N ARG A 102 8.17 -15.30 -9.97
CA ARG A 102 7.60 -15.74 -11.25
C ARG A 102 7.95 -17.19 -11.53
N HIS A 103 7.14 -17.87 -12.34
CA HIS A 103 7.47 -19.20 -12.81
C HIS A 103 8.85 -19.22 -13.50
N GLY A 104 9.71 -20.16 -13.08
CA GLY A 104 11.07 -20.31 -13.60
C GLY A 104 12.12 -19.38 -12.98
N GLU A 105 11.73 -18.48 -12.06
CA GLU A 105 12.67 -17.65 -11.31
C GLU A 105 12.94 -18.25 -9.92
N THR A 106 14.13 -18.00 -9.38
CA THR A 106 14.52 -18.36 -8.02
C THR A 106 14.21 -17.26 -7.01
N ASP A 107 14.44 -16.01 -7.41
CA ASP A 107 14.33 -14.85 -6.53
C ASP A 107 12.98 -14.15 -6.70
N PRO A 108 12.40 -13.59 -5.62
CA PRO A 108 11.18 -12.82 -5.73
C PRO A 108 11.37 -11.58 -6.61
N TRP A 109 10.29 -11.17 -7.28
CA TRP A 109 10.23 -9.91 -8.01
C TRP A 109 9.45 -8.84 -7.25
N LEU A 110 8.60 -9.25 -6.31
CA LEU A 110 7.79 -8.37 -5.47
C LEU A 110 7.73 -8.92 -4.05
N ILE A 111 7.91 -8.04 -3.08
CA ILE A 111 7.72 -8.32 -1.65
C ILE A 111 6.85 -7.21 -1.06
N LEU A 112 5.85 -7.60 -0.28
CA LEU A 112 4.92 -6.71 0.42
C LEU A 112 5.04 -6.96 1.92
N GLY A 113 5.06 -5.89 2.71
CA GLY A 113 4.94 -5.96 4.16
C GLY A 113 3.75 -5.12 4.63
N SER A 114 2.97 -5.69 5.54
CA SER A 114 1.83 -5.06 6.22
C SER A 114 2.13 -4.94 7.70
N GLN A 115 1.82 -3.79 8.30
CA GLN A 115 1.94 -3.55 9.75
C GLN A 115 3.35 -3.89 10.30
N SER A 116 4.37 -3.69 9.48
CA SER A 116 5.76 -4.00 9.79
C SER A 116 6.32 -3.06 10.84
N ARG A 117 7.09 -3.61 11.76
CA ARG A 117 7.71 -2.90 12.89
C ARG A 117 9.08 -2.34 12.47
N THR A 118 9.66 -1.50 13.31
CA THR A 118 11.11 -1.28 13.26
C THR A 118 11.86 -2.62 13.33
N THR A 119 13.04 -2.68 12.72
CA THR A 119 13.88 -3.88 12.55
C THR A 119 13.27 -5.02 11.73
N THR A 120 12.09 -4.81 11.13
CA THR A 120 11.54 -5.80 10.19
C THR A 120 12.46 -5.88 8.95
N PRO A 121 12.96 -7.08 8.60
CA PRO A 121 13.78 -7.26 7.41
C PRO A 121 12.98 -6.98 6.15
N ILE A 122 13.58 -6.26 5.20
CA ILE A 122 13.03 -5.99 3.87
C ILE A 122 13.68 -6.96 2.87
N LEU A 123 15.01 -6.87 2.71
CA LEU A 123 15.82 -7.62 1.74
C LEU A 123 17.25 -7.77 2.25
N GLY A 124 17.69 -9.00 2.51
CA GLY A 124 18.98 -9.26 3.15
C GLY A 124 19.10 -8.49 4.46
N GLU A 125 20.21 -7.78 4.66
CA GLU A 125 20.46 -6.96 5.85
C GLU A 125 19.66 -5.65 5.89
N TRP A 126 18.95 -5.28 4.81
CA TRP A 126 18.13 -4.07 4.81
C TRP A 126 16.88 -4.27 5.65
N GLN A 127 16.68 -3.40 6.64
CA GLN A 127 15.54 -3.43 7.56
C GLN A 127 14.88 -2.06 7.68
N LEU A 128 13.62 -2.04 8.12
CA LEU A 128 12.90 -0.81 8.45
C LEU A 128 13.45 -0.18 9.73
N VAL A 129 13.57 1.15 9.73
CA VAL A 129 13.91 1.95 10.91
C VAL A 129 12.96 3.13 10.99
N PHE A 130 12.45 3.42 12.18
CA PHE A 130 11.68 4.62 12.45
C PHE A 130 12.46 5.51 13.41
N ASP A 131 12.69 6.74 13.02
CA ASP A 131 13.47 7.69 13.81
C ASP A 131 13.09 9.12 13.42
N GLU A 132 13.07 10.02 14.41
CA GLU A 132 12.60 11.40 14.28
C GLU A 132 11.24 11.55 13.54
N GLY A 133 10.32 10.60 13.77
CA GLY A 133 8.99 10.63 13.16
C GLY A 133 8.96 10.25 11.67
N LYS A 134 10.02 9.62 11.15
CA LYS A 134 10.15 9.26 9.73
C LYS A 134 10.63 7.82 9.56
N TRP A 135 10.20 7.19 8.48
CA TRP A 135 10.65 5.86 8.08
C TRP A 135 11.91 5.91 7.23
N PHE A 136 12.78 4.92 7.44
CA PHE A 136 14.02 4.70 6.73
C PHE A 136 14.20 3.22 6.45
N ILE A 137 15.10 2.92 5.51
CA ILE A 137 15.74 1.61 5.41
C ILE A 137 17.19 1.73 5.82
N SER A 138 17.70 0.72 6.51
CA SER A 138 19.09 0.65 6.96
C SER A 138 19.65 -0.75 6.80
N ASP A 139 20.92 -0.86 6.40
CA ASP A 139 21.71 -2.11 6.44
C ASP A 139 22.72 -2.12 7.62
N GLY A 140 22.58 -1.17 8.55
CA GLY A 140 23.49 -0.96 9.67
C GLY A 140 24.65 0.01 9.36
N THR A 141 25.02 0.17 8.09
CA THR A 141 26.08 1.11 7.66
C THR A 141 25.51 2.32 6.93
N LYS A 142 24.53 2.08 6.06
CA LYS A 142 23.88 3.08 5.23
C LYS A 142 22.42 3.17 5.62
N ARG A 143 21.91 4.40 5.65
CA ARG A 143 20.51 4.73 5.93
C ARG A 143 19.93 5.55 4.79
N MET A 144 18.73 5.21 4.35
CA MET A 144 18.01 5.93 3.29
C MET A 144 16.58 6.25 3.72
N PRO A 145 16.12 7.50 3.57
CA PRO A 145 14.75 7.85 3.91
C PRO A 145 13.76 7.14 3.00
N LEU A 146 12.67 6.65 3.59
CA LEU A 146 11.47 6.25 2.89
C LEU A 146 10.47 7.39 2.94
N ALA A 147 10.05 7.87 1.78
CA ALA A 147 9.03 8.90 1.71
C ALA A 147 7.64 8.27 1.54
N GLU A 148 6.66 8.78 2.27
CA GLU A 148 5.25 8.56 1.97
C GLU A 148 4.92 9.10 0.58
N LYS A 149 4.21 8.29 -0.21
CA LYS A 149 3.71 8.67 -1.53
C LYS A 149 2.74 9.86 -1.37
N GLY A 150 3.21 11.06 -1.68
CA GLY A 150 2.47 12.31 -1.50
C GLY A 150 3.28 13.44 -0.87
N ARG A 151 4.43 13.15 -0.21
CA ARG A 151 5.33 14.16 0.36
C ARG A 151 6.78 14.13 -0.16
N ALA A 152 7.27 13.01 -0.71
CA ALA A 152 8.52 13.01 -1.49
C ALA A 152 8.47 12.07 -2.71
N LYS A 153 9.32 12.38 -3.70
CA LYS A 153 9.10 12.10 -5.14
C LYS A 153 9.62 10.75 -5.65
N GLN A 154 10.38 9.96 -4.87
CA GLN A 154 11.09 8.79 -5.41
C GLN A 154 11.25 7.65 -4.39
N PRO A 155 11.12 6.37 -4.82
CA PRO A 155 11.40 5.22 -3.98
C PRO A 155 12.86 5.15 -3.56
N ALA A 156 13.14 4.54 -2.40
CA ALA A 156 14.51 4.21 -2.03
C ALA A 156 15.02 3.10 -2.96
N CYS A 157 16.18 3.31 -3.57
CA CYS A 157 16.77 2.35 -4.50
C CYS A 157 17.98 1.68 -3.85
N ILE A 158 17.97 0.35 -3.83
CA ILE A 158 19.10 -0.47 -3.33
C ILE A 158 19.54 -1.49 -4.38
N VAL A 159 20.74 -2.02 -4.19
CA VAL A 159 21.23 -3.21 -4.92
C VAL A 159 21.39 -4.32 -3.91
N HIS A 160 20.75 -5.46 -4.16
CA HIS A 160 20.85 -6.67 -3.33
C HIS A 160 20.97 -7.88 -4.25
N ALA A 161 21.92 -8.77 -3.97
CA ALA A 161 22.24 -9.95 -4.79
C ALA A 161 22.42 -9.62 -6.30
N GLY A 162 23.06 -8.47 -6.60
CA GLY A 162 23.26 -8.01 -7.98
C GLY A 162 21.98 -7.54 -8.70
N LYS A 163 20.85 -7.42 -8.01
CA LYS A 163 19.57 -6.94 -8.55
C LYS A 163 19.23 -5.58 -7.95
N ARG A 164 18.61 -4.72 -8.77
CA ARG A 164 18.15 -3.40 -8.34
C ARG A 164 16.73 -3.51 -7.79
N TRP A 165 16.51 -2.92 -6.63
CA TRP A 165 15.23 -2.92 -5.94
C TRP A 165 14.78 -1.50 -5.65
N GLN A 166 13.49 -1.26 -5.86
CA GLN A 166 12.80 -0.03 -5.45
C GLN A 166 11.93 -0.34 -4.24
N ILE A 167 12.14 0.41 -3.17
CA ILE A 167 11.41 0.26 -1.91
C ILE A 167 10.51 1.47 -1.71
N HIS A 168 9.23 1.19 -1.49
CA HIS A 168 8.18 2.18 -1.36
C HIS A 168 7.51 2.03 0.00
N LEU A 169 7.30 3.16 0.67
CA LEU A 169 6.36 3.23 1.77
C LEU A 169 4.95 3.35 1.18
N LEU A 170 4.02 2.55 1.69
CA LEU A 170 2.63 2.57 1.29
C LEU A 170 1.85 3.51 2.22
N PRO A 171 0.80 4.19 1.72
CA PRO A 171 -0.01 5.05 2.56
C PRO A 171 -0.60 4.27 3.74
N GLU A 172 -0.47 4.83 4.94
CA GLU A 172 -1.20 4.35 6.12
C GLU A 172 -2.58 4.98 6.15
N SER A 173 -3.58 4.24 6.65
CA SER A 173 -4.90 4.80 6.94
C SER A 173 -4.72 5.90 7.97
N SER A 174 -5.09 7.13 7.62
CA SER A 174 -4.93 8.33 8.44
C SER A 174 -5.89 8.40 9.64
N ASP A 175 -6.15 7.29 10.32
CA ASP A 175 -6.85 7.27 11.60
C ASP A 175 -5.88 7.61 12.73
N SER A 176 -5.26 8.79 12.61
CA SER A 176 -4.47 9.42 13.66
C SER A 176 -5.34 10.04 14.77
N THR A 177 -6.66 9.80 14.71
CA THR A 177 -7.67 10.32 15.65
C THR A 177 -7.87 9.38 16.86
N SER A 178 -6.78 8.97 17.50
CA SER A 178 -6.80 8.65 18.94
C SER A 178 -5.39 8.78 19.51
N ARG A 179 -4.84 10.00 19.48
CA ARG A 179 -3.80 10.41 20.42
C ARG A 179 -4.43 10.58 21.80
N SER A 180 -4.88 9.48 22.40
CA SER A 180 -5.18 9.44 23.83
C SER A 180 -4.02 8.73 24.54
N SER A 181 -3.16 9.57 25.12
CA SER A 181 -2.42 9.38 26.38
C SER A 181 -2.13 7.94 26.88
N LEU A 182 -0.82 7.67 27.06
CA LEU A 182 -0.17 6.73 28.00
C LEU A 182 0.20 5.30 27.54
N SER A 183 0.05 4.92 26.28
CA SER A 183 0.66 3.70 25.74
C SER A 183 1.87 4.03 24.87
N GLU A 184 2.99 3.32 25.09
CA GLU A 184 4.14 3.31 24.18
C GLU A 184 3.65 2.94 22.78
N PHE A 185 3.48 3.94 21.91
CA PHE A 185 3.08 3.71 20.55
C PHE A 185 4.27 3.15 19.79
N GLU A 186 4.13 1.91 19.34
CA GLU A 186 5.10 1.33 18.44
C GLU A 186 4.80 1.73 16.99
N PRO A 187 5.72 2.44 16.31
CA PRO A 187 5.53 2.82 14.91
C PRO A 187 5.46 1.57 14.03
N ARG A 188 4.46 1.54 13.15
CA ARG A 188 4.22 0.45 12.18
C ARG A 188 4.02 1.02 10.79
N ALA A 189 4.47 0.30 9.77
CA ALA A 189 4.37 0.72 8.38
C ALA A 189 4.00 -0.42 7.44
N SER A 190 3.33 -0.04 6.35
CA SER A 190 3.17 -0.90 5.19
C SER A 190 4.13 -0.47 4.09
N TRP A 191 4.75 -1.43 3.41
CA TRP A 191 5.78 -1.18 2.42
C TRP A 191 5.75 -2.20 1.29
N LEU A 192 6.44 -1.87 0.20
CA LEU A 192 6.77 -2.86 -0.82
C LEU A 192 8.18 -2.70 -1.36
N ALA A 193 8.75 -3.81 -1.82
CA ALA A 193 9.99 -3.87 -2.55
C ALA A 193 9.74 -4.50 -3.93
N LEU A 194 10.08 -3.78 -4.99
CA LEU A 194 9.91 -4.19 -6.37
C LEU A 194 11.27 -4.34 -7.05
N ARG A 195 11.53 -5.50 -7.63
CA ARG A 195 12.73 -5.76 -8.41
C ARG A 195 12.57 -5.17 -9.81
N GLN A 196 13.57 -4.39 -10.25
CA GLN A 196 13.61 -3.80 -11.59
C GLN A 196 14.17 -4.78 -12.63
#